data_AF-A0A972VK58-F1
#
_entry.id   AF-A0A972VK58-F1
#
_cell.length_a   1.000
_cell.length_b   1.000
_cell.length_c   1.000
_cell.angle_alpha   90.00
_cell.angle_beta   90.00
_cell.angle_gamma   90.00
#
_symmetry.space_group_name_H-M   'P 1'
#
loop_
_entity.id
_entity.type
_entity.pdbx_description
1 polymer ?
#
loop_
_entity_poly.entity_id
_entity_poly.type
_entity_poly.pdbx_seq_one_letter_code
_entity_poly.pdbx_strand_id
1 'polypeptide(L)'
;MKIGNETPRHSSPAKAANKDSAQFVENLSFNAGVNYEYTNSFSTNSSNSYKFEFELGGTVGMDLGITVGGQGLVGGMSYTMALTMGQSQTTTETSTTTTGYLLYDDDETSDLNNISDDFMLNILTDPVYGTPVFDLVSGNSSCPWEQNTVPREGVQLLADQYSAVDIMPGEQAVFSLYLGNTSQTEEDRRTYVSVVQSSNPYGALISINGVPIEDDMIFDIPGTIGENSIQTTLTVDRGPNAYDYAGLEIHLGSGCEPLPGIGPGTQLFHDFKSFDVHFVPPCSNIDILTPENNWVINNGNNDTLEIILNDFDTEDQNIELLKVEYAEIESNDWFPATEIEFDSVSGDWVRLYWDVSSLADGSYKIRARSECTLMNEYSADLELLIGKVHRFWVILSHLMACLESRMKSVFNLKNILTVTS
;
A
#
# COMPACT_ATOMS: atom_id res chain seq x y z
N MET A 1 7.45 28.09 -10.58
CA MET A 1 6.81 28.84 -11.69
C MET A 1 5.31 28.65 -11.52
N LYS A 2 4.54 29.72 -11.29
CA LYS A 2 3.10 29.62 -10.95
C LYS A 2 2.35 29.05 -12.16
N ILE A 3 1.79 27.85 -12.01
CA ILE A 3 0.86 27.25 -12.96
C ILE A 3 -0.50 27.89 -12.68
N GLY A 4 -1.00 28.64 -13.66
CA GLY A 4 -2.30 29.31 -13.60
C GLY A 4 -3.42 28.30 -13.77
N ASN A 5 -4.52 28.53 -13.05
CA ASN A 5 -5.81 27.90 -13.28
C ASN A 5 -6.22 28.11 -14.75
N GLU A 6 -6.14 27.07 -15.58
CA GLU A 6 -6.86 27.03 -16.84
C GLU A 6 -8.26 26.46 -16.58
N THR A 7 -9.25 27.36 -16.57
CA THR A 7 -10.67 27.04 -16.76
C THR A 7 -10.87 26.19 -18.01
N PRO A 8 -11.80 25.21 -18.02
CA PRO A 8 -12.14 24.44 -19.20
C PRO A 8 -12.52 25.40 -20.33
N ARG A 9 -11.80 25.35 -21.46
CA ARG A 9 -12.08 26.21 -22.61
C ARG A 9 -13.39 25.79 -23.24
N HIS A 10 -14.46 26.53 -22.93
CA HIS A 10 -15.70 26.51 -23.70
C HIS A 10 -15.37 26.73 -25.18
N SER A 11 -15.83 25.83 -26.04
CA SER A 11 -15.91 26.07 -27.48
C SER A 11 -16.68 27.38 -27.72
N SER A 12 -16.21 28.23 -28.64
CA SER A 12 -16.91 29.49 -28.89
C SER A 12 -18.28 29.21 -29.53
N PRO A 13 -19.31 30.06 -29.35
CA PRO A 13 -20.67 29.79 -29.83
C PRO A 13 -20.80 29.53 -31.34
N ALA A 14 -19.87 30.05 -32.13
CA ALA A 14 -19.80 29.79 -33.57
C ALA A 14 -19.31 28.36 -33.89
N LYS A 15 -18.51 27.75 -33.00
CA LYS A 15 -17.93 26.40 -33.15
C LYS A 15 -18.98 25.32 -32.92
N ALA A 16 -19.71 25.41 -31.80
CA ALA A 16 -20.85 24.54 -31.53
C ALA A 16 -21.91 24.60 -32.64
N ALA A 17 -22.17 25.79 -33.20
CA ALA A 17 -23.11 25.96 -34.32
C ALA A 17 -22.64 25.29 -35.62
N ASN A 18 -21.32 25.29 -35.91
CA ASN A 18 -20.77 24.61 -37.08
C ASN A 18 -20.89 23.09 -36.93
N LYS A 19 -20.57 22.55 -35.75
CA LYS A 19 -20.76 21.12 -35.42
C LYS A 19 -22.21 20.68 -35.59
N ASP A 20 -23.15 21.46 -35.05
CA ASP A 20 -24.60 21.17 -35.15
C ASP A 20 -25.12 21.21 -36.59
N SER A 21 -24.39 21.87 -37.50
CA SER A 21 -24.72 21.98 -38.92
C SER A 21 -23.85 21.09 -39.84
N ALA A 22 -22.97 20.26 -39.26
CA ALA A 22 -22.05 19.41 -40.00
C ALA A 22 -22.82 18.42 -40.89
N GLN A 23 -22.33 18.25 -42.12
CA GLN A 23 -22.98 17.40 -43.11
C GLN A 23 -22.37 16.01 -43.09
N PHE A 24 -23.20 14.99 -42.88
CA PHE A 24 -22.78 13.59 -42.92
C PHE A 24 -22.13 13.23 -44.26
N VAL A 25 -20.97 12.58 -44.19
CA VAL A 25 -20.23 12.05 -45.33
C VAL A 25 -20.39 10.54 -45.39
N GLU A 26 -19.93 9.86 -44.36
CA GLU A 26 -19.94 8.40 -44.29
C GLU A 26 -19.92 7.89 -42.85
N ASN A 27 -20.22 6.60 -42.69
CA ASN A 27 -20.03 5.87 -41.45
C ASN A 27 -18.80 4.96 -41.64
N LEU A 28 -17.82 5.10 -40.75
CA LEU A 28 -16.55 4.40 -40.82
C LEU A 28 -16.38 3.54 -39.58
N SER A 29 -16.16 2.24 -39.78
CA SER A 29 -15.67 1.34 -38.74
C SER A 29 -14.18 1.12 -38.91
N PHE A 30 -13.42 1.23 -37.82
CA PHE A 30 -12.00 0.93 -37.81
C PHE A 30 -11.60 0.22 -36.50
N ASN A 31 -10.47 -0.45 -36.55
CA ASN A 31 -9.93 -1.27 -35.48
C ASN A 31 -8.48 -0.82 -35.23
N ALA A 32 -7.95 -1.00 -34.01
CA ALA A 32 -6.53 -0.76 -33.76
C ALA A 32 -5.65 -1.63 -34.67
N GLY A 33 -4.48 -1.09 -35.03
CA GLY A 33 -3.51 -1.72 -35.93
C GLY A 33 -3.77 -1.52 -37.44
N VAL A 34 -4.90 -0.93 -37.85
CA VAL A 34 -5.16 -0.56 -39.26
C VAL A 34 -5.19 0.95 -39.42
N ASN A 35 -4.28 1.47 -40.25
CA ASN A 35 -4.23 2.89 -40.61
C ASN A 35 -5.33 3.22 -41.63
N TYR A 36 -6.26 4.11 -41.27
CA TYR A 36 -7.24 4.65 -42.21
C TYR A 36 -6.87 6.07 -42.59
N GLU A 37 -6.36 6.23 -43.81
CA GLU A 37 -6.02 7.52 -44.40
C GLU A 37 -7.11 7.98 -45.37
N TYR A 38 -7.58 9.21 -45.20
CA TYR A 38 -8.54 9.84 -46.10
C TYR A 38 -8.12 11.27 -46.43
N THR A 39 -8.39 11.72 -47.65
CA THR A 39 -8.15 13.11 -48.09
C THR A 39 -9.34 13.59 -48.91
N ASN A 40 -9.86 14.77 -48.58
CA ASN A 40 -10.93 15.45 -49.31
C ASN A 40 -10.58 16.90 -49.61
N SER A 41 -11.13 17.45 -50.70
CA SER A 41 -11.00 18.85 -51.07
C SER A 41 -12.37 19.52 -51.16
N PHE A 42 -12.57 20.55 -50.37
CA PHE A 42 -13.81 21.31 -50.28
C PHE A 42 -13.62 22.72 -50.84
N SER A 43 -14.53 23.15 -51.72
CA SER A 43 -14.50 24.49 -52.33
C SER A 43 -15.72 25.30 -51.90
N THR A 44 -15.51 26.50 -51.39
CA THR A 44 -16.57 27.45 -51.04
C THR A 44 -16.43 28.76 -51.80
N ASN A 45 -17.56 29.39 -52.12
CA ASN A 45 -17.63 30.70 -52.75
C ASN A 45 -17.50 31.87 -51.75
N SER A 46 -17.30 31.56 -50.46
CA SER A 46 -17.02 32.58 -49.44
C SER A 46 -15.51 32.72 -49.26
N SER A 47 -14.98 33.93 -49.47
CA SER A 47 -13.58 34.28 -49.16
C SER A 47 -13.39 34.42 -47.64
N ASN A 48 -13.60 33.35 -46.89
CA ASN A 48 -13.21 33.31 -45.49
C ASN A 48 -11.70 33.09 -45.45
N SER A 49 -10.96 34.18 -45.30
CA SER A 49 -9.62 34.07 -44.74
C SER A 49 -9.74 33.56 -43.29
N TYR A 50 -8.63 33.13 -42.69
CA TYR A 50 -8.43 32.91 -41.25
C TYR A 50 -8.33 31.47 -40.74
N LYS A 51 -7.44 31.37 -39.74
CA LYS A 51 -7.22 30.35 -38.70
C LYS A 51 -8.24 29.20 -38.72
N PHE A 52 -7.75 28.06 -39.20
CA PHE A 52 -8.45 26.79 -39.21
C PHE A 52 -8.40 26.20 -37.80
N GLU A 53 -9.56 25.83 -37.25
CA GLU A 53 -9.70 25.24 -35.93
C GLU A 53 -10.46 23.91 -36.05
N PHE A 54 -9.93 22.86 -35.44
CA PHE A 54 -10.46 21.49 -35.45
C PHE A 54 -11.27 21.23 -34.19
N GLU A 55 -12.36 20.45 -34.27
CA GLU A 55 -13.26 20.15 -33.16
C GLU A 55 -13.66 18.66 -33.17
N LEU A 56 -13.40 17.94 -32.07
CA LEU A 56 -13.95 16.60 -31.84
C LEU A 56 -15.25 16.67 -31.05
N GLY A 57 -16.20 15.81 -31.40
CA GLY A 57 -17.44 15.64 -30.66
C GLY A 57 -17.30 14.66 -29.49
N GLY A 58 -16.59 15.04 -28.42
CA GLY A 58 -16.52 14.22 -27.20
C GLY A 58 -15.87 14.95 -26.03
N THR A 59 -16.15 14.53 -24.80
CA THR A 59 -15.56 15.05 -23.55
C THR A 59 -14.12 14.57 -23.30
N VAL A 60 -13.37 14.25 -24.35
CA VAL A 60 -11.99 13.75 -24.24
C VAL A 60 -11.04 14.95 -24.08
N GLY A 61 -10.14 14.88 -23.09
CA GLY A 61 -9.08 15.89 -22.91
C GLY A 61 -8.03 15.75 -24.01
N MET A 62 -7.72 16.84 -24.72
CA MET A 62 -6.89 16.79 -25.92
C MET A 62 -5.94 17.99 -26.03
N ASP A 63 -4.70 17.73 -26.46
CA ASP A 63 -3.74 18.73 -26.91
C ASP A 63 -3.74 18.80 -28.45
N LEU A 64 -4.05 19.98 -28.99
CA LEU A 64 -4.11 20.22 -30.44
C LEU A 64 -2.81 20.84 -30.96
N GLY A 65 -2.09 20.14 -31.84
CA GLY A 65 -0.89 20.65 -32.51
C GLY A 65 -1.04 20.69 -34.03
N ILE A 66 -1.73 21.69 -34.60
CA ILE A 66 -1.95 21.81 -36.06
C ILE A 66 -1.12 22.94 -36.67
N THR A 67 -0.47 22.70 -37.83
CA THR A 67 0.27 23.71 -38.61
C THR A 67 -0.24 23.77 -40.05
N VAL A 68 -0.50 24.98 -40.58
CA VAL A 68 -0.96 25.18 -41.97
C VAL A 68 0.14 24.80 -42.98
N GLY A 69 -0.13 23.85 -43.87
CA GLY A 69 0.87 23.30 -44.80
C GLY A 69 1.81 22.26 -44.15
N GLY A 70 1.43 21.71 -43.00
CA GLY A 70 2.14 20.64 -42.30
C GLY A 70 1.19 19.55 -41.78
N GLN A 71 1.78 18.51 -41.19
CA GLN A 71 1.05 17.48 -40.44
C GLN A 71 0.77 18.02 -39.02
N GLY A 72 -0.47 17.95 -38.56
CA GLY A 72 -0.83 18.21 -37.17
C GLY A 72 -1.20 16.93 -36.43
N LEU A 73 -0.78 16.81 -35.17
CA LEU A 73 -1.18 15.68 -34.31
C LEU A 73 -2.33 16.14 -33.41
N VAL A 74 -3.37 15.34 -33.34
CA VAL A 74 -4.49 15.52 -32.44
C VAL A 74 -4.68 14.23 -31.65
N GLY A 75 -4.27 14.26 -30.38
CA GLY A 75 -4.31 13.09 -29.49
C GLY A 75 -5.49 13.17 -28.53
N GLY A 76 -6.34 12.15 -28.54
CA GLY A 76 -7.23 11.78 -27.43
C GLY A 76 -6.53 10.79 -26.49
N MET A 77 -7.20 10.33 -25.44
CA MET A 77 -6.57 9.46 -24.44
C MET A 77 -6.28 8.04 -24.94
N SER A 78 -6.89 7.57 -26.05
CA SER A 78 -6.72 6.20 -26.56
C SER A 78 -6.38 6.15 -28.05
N TYR A 79 -7.10 6.84 -28.96
CA TYR A 79 -6.71 6.90 -30.38
C TYR A 79 -5.96 8.18 -30.77
N THR A 80 -4.98 8.04 -31.66
CA THR A 80 -4.21 9.15 -32.22
C THR A 80 -4.70 9.51 -33.61
N MET A 81 -5.09 10.76 -33.80
CA MET A 81 -5.44 11.29 -35.10
C MET A 81 -4.29 12.13 -35.65
N ALA A 82 -3.83 11.83 -36.87
CA ALA A 82 -2.98 12.75 -37.60
C ALA A 82 -3.81 13.49 -38.64
N LEU A 83 -3.78 14.82 -38.63
CA LEU A 83 -4.47 15.67 -39.60
C LEU A 83 -3.46 16.23 -40.59
N THR A 84 -3.74 16.06 -41.88
CA THR A 84 -2.96 16.63 -42.96
C THR A 84 -3.74 17.80 -43.56
N MET A 85 -3.16 19.00 -43.59
CA MET A 85 -3.79 20.16 -44.24
C MET A 85 -2.97 20.68 -45.42
N GLY A 86 -3.58 20.70 -46.60
CA GLY A 86 -3.00 21.27 -47.82
C GLY A 86 -3.09 22.80 -47.87
N GLN A 87 -2.30 23.45 -48.73
CA GLN A 87 -2.43 24.88 -48.99
C GLN A 87 -3.72 25.20 -49.76
N SER A 88 -4.48 26.18 -49.27
CA SER A 88 -5.67 26.67 -49.94
C SER A 88 -5.31 27.45 -51.21
N GLN A 89 -5.89 27.07 -52.36
CA GLN A 89 -5.79 27.86 -53.60
C GLN A 89 -7.00 28.80 -53.67
N THR A 90 -6.74 30.10 -53.84
CA THR A 90 -7.77 31.13 -54.01
C THR A 90 -7.75 31.63 -55.45
N THR A 91 -8.83 31.40 -56.19
CA THR A 91 -9.16 32.18 -57.39
C THR A 91 -10.27 33.16 -57.03
N THR A 92 -10.45 34.22 -57.81
CA THR A 92 -11.10 35.50 -57.48
C THR A 92 -12.47 35.44 -56.76
N GLU A 93 -13.17 34.30 -56.72
CA GLU A 93 -14.43 34.08 -55.99
C GLU A 93 -14.53 32.71 -55.28
N THR A 94 -13.50 31.85 -55.32
CA THR A 94 -13.56 30.47 -54.79
C THR A 94 -12.30 30.15 -53.99
N SER A 95 -12.49 29.73 -52.74
CA SER A 95 -11.43 29.16 -51.89
C SER A 95 -11.58 27.65 -51.84
N THR A 96 -10.51 26.91 -52.12
CA THR A 96 -10.47 25.44 -52.01
C THR A 96 -9.57 25.01 -50.86
N THR A 97 -10.11 24.33 -49.86
CA THR A 97 -9.39 23.74 -48.73
C THR A 97 -9.26 22.23 -48.93
N THR A 98 -8.04 21.69 -48.84
CA THR A 98 -7.80 20.24 -48.82
C THR A 98 -7.46 19.80 -47.40
N THR A 99 -8.25 18.89 -46.85
CA THR A 99 -8.05 18.29 -45.53
C THR A 99 -7.96 16.78 -45.65
N GLY A 100 -7.04 16.18 -44.91
CA GLY A 100 -6.95 14.74 -44.72
C GLY A 100 -6.82 14.39 -43.26
N TYR A 101 -7.15 13.14 -42.95
CA TYR A 101 -7.00 12.57 -41.62
C TYR A 101 -6.45 11.15 -41.73
N LEU A 102 -5.72 10.76 -40.69
CA LEU A 102 -5.29 9.42 -40.39
C LEU A 102 -5.93 9.05 -39.04
N LEU A 103 -6.71 7.98 -39.03
CA LEU A 103 -7.14 7.32 -37.81
C LEU A 103 -6.19 6.17 -37.54
N TYR A 104 -5.63 6.16 -36.33
CA TYR A 104 -4.75 5.11 -35.85
C TYR A 104 -4.93 4.95 -34.34
N ASP A 105 -4.85 3.69 -33.91
CA ASP A 105 -4.88 3.29 -32.53
C ASP A 105 -3.79 2.22 -32.34
N ASP A 106 -2.94 2.41 -31.34
CA ASP A 106 -1.74 1.62 -31.08
C ASP A 106 -1.92 0.51 -30.05
N ASP A 107 -3.15 0.33 -29.55
CA ASP A 107 -3.54 -0.80 -28.72
C ASP A 107 -3.59 -2.10 -29.53
N GLU A 108 -2.41 -2.58 -29.91
CA GLU A 108 -2.20 -3.91 -30.45
C GLU A 108 -2.59 -4.96 -29.41
N THR A 109 -3.66 -5.69 -29.73
CA THR A 109 -3.87 -7.11 -29.47
C THR A 109 -3.07 -7.71 -28.30
N SER A 110 -3.73 -7.98 -27.17
CA SER A 110 -3.13 -8.80 -26.12
C SER A 110 -2.89 -10.24 -26.61
N ASP A 111 -1.84 -10.88 -26.10
CA ASP A 111 -1.51 -12.31 -26.37
C ASP A 111 -2.66 -13.28 -26.06
N LEU A 112 -3.66 -12.84 -25.28
CA LEU A 112 -4.76 -13.68 -24.82
C LEU A 112 -5.85 -13.86 -25.88
N ASN A 113 -6.27 -12.77 -26.54
CA ASN A 113 -7.41 -12.83 -27.47
C ASN A 113 -7.12 -12.29 -28.87
N ASN A 114 -5.99 -11.60 -29.08
CA ASN A 114 -5.70 -10.89 -30.32
C ASN A 114 -6.86 -9.98 -30.79
N ILE A 115 -7.50 -9.29 -29.85
CA ILE A 115 -8.59 -8.34 -30.11
C ILE A 115 -8.07 -6.94 -29.80
N SER A 116 -8.24 -6.01 -30.74
CA SER A 116 -7.96 -4.59 -30.59
C SER A 116 -9.22 -3.81 -30.24
N ASP A 117 -9.06 -2.56 -29.84
CA ASP A 117 -10.18 -1.63 -29.75
C ASP A 117 -10.83 -1.48 -31.13
N ASP A 118 -12.14 -1.29 -31.13
CA ASP A 118 -12.91 -1.05 -32.34
C ASP A 118 -13.86 0.13 -32.14
N PHE A 119 -14.00 0.91 -33.20
CA PHE A 119 -14.77 2.14 -33.17
C PHE A 119 -15.62 2.26 -34.43
N MET A 120 -16.82 2.83 -34.25
CA MET A 120 -17.69 3.27 -35.32
C MET A 120 -17.88 4.77 -35.22
N LEU A 121 -17.45 5.49 -36.25
CA LEU A 121 -17.55 6.94 -36.34
C LEU A 121 -18.51 7.32 -37.46
N ASN A 122 -19.30 8.36 -37.24
CA ASN A 122 -19.81 9.17 -38.33
C ASN A 122 -18.74 10.21 -38.69
N ILE A 123 -18.38 10.23 -39.96
CA ILE A 123 -17.53 11.28 -40.53
C ILE A 123 -18.47 12.33 -41.11
N LEU A 124 -18.37 13.55 -40.62
CA LEU A 124 -19.09 14.71 -41.12
C LEU A 124 -18.11 15.75 -41.65
N THR A 125 -18.61 16.68 -42.44
CA THR A 125 -17.85 17.82 -42.94
C THR A 125 -18.46 19.11 -42.41
N ASP A 126 -17.63 19.96 -41.79
CA ASP A 126 -18.02 21.32 -41.44
C ASP A 126 -18.39 22.10 -42.73
N PRO A 127 -19.62 22.63 -42.87
CA PRO A 127 -20.07 23.30 -44.08
C PRO A 127 -19.37 24.66 -44.35
N VAL A 128 -18.67 25.21 -43.35
CA VAL A 128 -17.97 26.50 -43.43
C VAL A 128 -16.51 26.31 -43.85
N TYR A 129 -15.81 25.35 -43.24
CA TYR A 129 -14.36 25.18 -43.42
C TYR A 129 -13.97 23.92 -44.22
N GLY A 130 -14.90 22.98 -44.41
CA GLY A 130 -14.62 21.72 -45.09
C GLY A 130 -13.77 20.74 -44.26
N THR A 131 -13.55 21.01 -42.97
CA THR A 131 -12.79 20.15 -42.06
C THR A 131 -13.62 18.95 -41.60
N PRO A 132 -13.00 17.78 -41.38
CA PRO A 132 -13.70 16.61 -40.88
C PRO A 132 -14.15 16.84 -39.43
N VAL A 133 -15.35 16.38 -39.11
CA VAL A 133 -15.92 16.29 -37.76
C VAL A 133 -16.17 14.82 -37.48
N PHE A 134 -15.66 14.34 -36.35
CA PHE A 134 -15.78 12.95 -35.93
C PHE A 134 -16.79 12.85 -34.80
N ASP A 135 -17.79 12.00 -35.01
CA ASP A 135 -18.86 11.71 -34.07
C ASP A 135 -18.82 10.22 -33.74
N LEU A 136 -18.36 9.90 -32.53
CA LEU A 136 -18.25 8.52 -32.05
C LEU A 136 -19.64 7.95 -31.77
N VAL A 137 -20.02 6.92 -32.52
CA VAL A 137 -21.34 6.28 -32.48
C VAL A 137 -21.35 5.11 -31.49
N SER A 138 -20.35 4.25 -31.58
CA SER A 138 -20.19 3.05 -30.75
C SER A 138 -18.77 2.52 -30.86
N GLY A 139 -18.43 1.55 -30.02
CA GLY A 139 -17.16 0.84 -30.08
C GLY A 139 -16.96 -0.02 -28.85
N ASN A 140 -15.85 -0.73 -28.80
CA ASN A 140 -15.34 -1.38 -27.60
C ASN A 140 -13.93 -0.82 -27.36
N SER A 141 -13.69 -0.25 -26.18
CA SER A 141 -12.39 0.35 -25.86
C SER A 141 -11.82 -0.02 -24.49
N SER A 142 -10.49 0.03 -24.39
CA SER A 142 -9.69 -0.23 -23.17
C SER A 142 -8.45 0.67 -23.12
N CYS A 143 -7.74 0.69 -21.99
CA CYS A 143 -6.37 1.21 -21.92
C CYS A 143 -6.13 2.70 -22.36
N PRO A 144 -7.05 3.67 -22.15
CA PRO A 144 -8.23 3.63 -21.29
C PRO A 144 -9.57 3.53 -22.03
N TRP A 145 -10.60 3.07 -21.31
CA TRP A 145 -11.98 3.12 -21.80
C TRP A 145 -12.45 4.53 -22.15
N GLU A 146 -13.15 4.63 -23.28
CA GLU A 146 -13.75 5.85 -23.81
C GLU A 146 -15.27 5.92 -23.59
N GLN A 147 -15.74 7.10 -23.16
CA GLN A 147 -17.16 7.38 -23.03
C GLN A 147 -17.91 7.13 -24.35
N ASN A 148 -19.09 6.51 -24.28
CA ASN A 148 -19.93 6.07 -25.42
C ASN A 148 -19.44 4.82 -26.16
N THR A 149 -18.39 4.16 -25.66
CA THR A 149 -18.05 2.79 -26.05
C THR A 149 -18.40 1.81 -24.93
N VAL A 150 -18.39 0.53 -25.24
CA VAL A 150 -18.47 -0.54 -24.25
C VAL A 150 -17.11 -0.75 -23.61
N PRO A 151 -17.00 -0.77 -22.27
CA PRO A 151 -15.75 -1.07 -21.59
C PRO A 151 -15.36 -2.52 -21.82
N ARG A 152 -14.16 -2.66 -22.38
CA ARG A 152 -13.49 -3.94 -22.61
C ARG A 152 -12.89 -4.52 -21.33
N GLU A 153 -12.76 -3.70 -20.29
CA GLU A 153 -12.22 -4.07 -18.99
C GLU A 153 -13.33 -4.15 -17.95
N GLY A 154 -13.07 -4.95 -16.91
CA GLY A 154 -13.99 -5.14 -15.80
C GLY A 154 -13.44 -6.19 -14.86
N VAL A 155 -13.30 -5.84 -13.59
CA VAL A 155 -12.83 -6.76 -12.56
C VAL A 155 -13.82 -6.82 -11.39
N GLN A 156 -13.79 -7.94 -10.67
CA GLN A 156 -14.49 -8.10 -9.41
C GLN A 156 -13.67 -9.01 -8.52
N LEU A 157 -13.45 -8.59 -7.27
CA LEU A 157 -12.81 -9.43 -6.26
C LEU A 157 -13.87 -9.84 -5.23
N LEU A 158 -14.05 -11.13 -4.98
CA LEU A 158 -14.91 -11.62 -3.90
C LEU A 158 -14.14 -12.58 -3.01
N ALA A 159 -14.64 -12.78 -1.79
CA ALA A 159 -14.18 -13.81 -0.89
C ALA A 159 -15.37 -14.53 -0.25
N ASP A 160 -15.15 -15.76 0.21
CA ASP A 160 -16.13 -16.50 1.02
C ASP A 160 -16.35 -15.85 2.40
N GLN A 161 -15.28 -15.30 2.97
CA GLN A 161 -15.28 -14.56 4.23
C GLN A 161 -14.22 -13.45 4.22
N TYR A 162 -14.36 -12.51 5.14
CA TYR A 162 -13.47 -11.34 5.27
C TYR A 162 -12.83 -11.24 6.66
N SER A 163 -13.09 -12.21 7.54
CA SER A 163 -12.49 -12.28 8.85
C SER A 163 -12.18 -13.73 9.20
N ALA A 164 -11.01 -13.95 9.77
CA ALA A 164 -10.61 -15.21 10.37
C ALA A 164 -10.10 -14.95 11.79
N VAL A 165 -10.63 -15.69 12.76
CA VAL A 165 -10.35 -15.52 14.19
C VAL A 165 -9.88 -16.84 14.80
N ASP A 166 -9.32 -16.76 16.00
CA ASP A 166 -8.88 -17.91 16.80
C ASP A 166 -7.85 -18.80 16.06
N ILE A 167 -6.99 -18.17 15.25
CA ILE A 167 -5.97 -18.87 14.47
C ILE A 167 -4.76 -19.14 15.35
N MET A 168 -4.33 -20.39 15.46
CA MET A 168 -3.15 -20.70 16.27
C MET A 168 -1.87 -20.06 15.68
N PRO A 169 -0.87 -19.64 16.49
CA PRO A 169 0.35 -18.96 16.01
C PRO A 169 1.15 -19.67 14.91
N GLY A 170 1.04 -21.01 14.82
CA GLY A 170 1.69 -21.84 13.79
C GLY A 170 0.78 -22.25 12.62
N GLU A 171 -0.47 -21.78 12.61
CA GLU A 171 -1.42 -21.99 11.53
C GLU A 171 -1.50 -20.74 10.64
N GLN A 172 -2.14 -20.89 9.49
CA GLN A 172 -2.38 -19.81 8.54
C GLN A 172 -3.88 -19.50 8.49
N ALA A 173 -4.24 -18.24 8.34
CA ALA A 173 -5.60 -17.88 7.93
C ALA A 173 -5.82 -18.37 6.50
N VAL A 174 -7.04 -18.82 6.18
CA VAL A 174 -7.39 -19.31 4.84
C VAL A 174 -8.70 -18.67 4.39
N PHE A 175 -8.69 -18.14 3.18
CA PHE A 175 -9.84 -17.57 2.50
C PHE A 175 -9.94 -18.13 1.08
N SER A 176 -11.16 -18.35 0.59
CA SER A 176 -11.41 -18.61 -0.82
C SER A 176 -11.63 -17.29 -1.53
N LEU A 177 -10.73 -16.91 -2.44
CA LEU A 177 -10.93 -15.74 -3.29
C LEU A 177 -11.55 -16.15 -4.63
N TYR A 178 -12.36 -15.24 -5.17
CA TYR A 178 -12.92 -15.35 -6.51
C TYR A 178 -12.50 -14.12 -7.30
N LEU A 179 -11.60 -14.32 -8.26
CA LEU A 179 -11.14 -13.29 -9.17
C LEU A 179 -12.07 -13.33 -10.38
N GLY A 180 -12.82 -12.26 -10.62
CA GLY A 180 -13.85 -12.19 -11.65
C GLY A 180 -13.49 -11.20 -12.77
N ASN A 181 -13.81 -11.59 -14.01
CA ASN A 181 -13.80 -10.72 -15.17
C ASN A 181 -15.24 -10.28 -15.45
N THR A 182 -15.50 -8.98 -15.31
CA THR A 182 -16.82 -8.36 -15.51
C THR A 182 -16.90 -7.55 -16.80
N SER A 183 -15.94 -7.73 -17.72
CA SER A 183 -15.96 -7.07 -19.02
C SER A 183 -17.24 -7.40 -19.78
N GLN A 184 -17.68 -6.44 -20.61
CA GLN A 184 -18.91 -6.55 -21.39
C GLN A 184 -18.69 -7.14 -22.79
N THR A 185 -17.46 -7.57 -23.08
CA THR A 185 -17.03 -8.05 -24.40
C THR A 185 -16.68 -9.54 -24.42
N GLU A 186 -16.84 -10.24 -23.29
CA GLU A 186 -16.57 -11.69 -23.15
C GLU A 186 -15.12 -12.09 -23.49
N GLU A 187 -14.18 -11.15 -23.32
CA GLU A 187 -12.76 -11.34 -23.62
C GLU A 187 -11.99 -11.79 -22.39
N ASP A 188 -11.04 -12.71 -22.55
CA ASP A 188 -10.11 -13.08 -21.48
C ASP A 188 -9.24 -11.88 -21.09
N ARG A 189 -9.11 -11.59 -19.80
CA ARG A 189 -8.40 -10.41 -19.32
C ARG A 189 -7.27 -10.78 -18.40
N ARG A 190 -6.10 -10.22 -18.68
CA ARG A 190 -4.98 -10.19 -17.74
C ARG A 190 -5.31 -9.20 -16.63
N THR A 191 -5.13 -9.65 -15.40
CA THR A 191 -5.33 -8.87 -14.18
C THR A 191 -4.13 -9.06 -13.26
N TYR A 192 -3.97 -8.14 -12.32
CA TYR A 192 -2.90 -8.17 -11.36
C TYR A 192 -3.47 -8.14 -9.95
N VAL A 193 -2.98 -9.06 -9.11
CA VAL A 193 -3.28 -9.05 -7.67
C VAL A 193 -2.06 -8.50 -6.92
N SER A 194 -2.31 -7.54 -6.04
CA SER A 194 -1.27 -6.96 -5.18
C SER A 194 -1.78 -6.73 -3.76
N VAL A 195 -0.84 -6.64 -2.81
CA VAL A 195 -1.13 -6.26 -1.42
C VAL A 195 -0.93 -4.76 -1.29
N VAL A 196 -1.90 -4.06 -0.70
CA VAL A 196 -1.73 -2.65 -0.34
C VAL A 196 -0.82 -2.58 0.87
N GLN A 197 0.48 -2.36 0.64
CA GLN A 197 1.51 -2.49 1.67
C GLN A 197 1.31 -1.59 2.89
N SER A 198 0.66 -0.43 2.74
CA SER A 198 0.33 0.45 3.87
C SER A 198 -0.69 -0.18 4.84
N SER A 199 -1.46 -1.18 4.41
CA SER A 199 -2.38 -1.95 5.26
C SER A 199 -1.69 -3.08 6.04
N ASN A 200 -0.45 -3.45 5.69
CA ASN A 200 0.31 -4.55 6.31
C ASN A 200 1.58 -4.05 7.06
N PRO A 201 1.45 -3.15 8.07
CA PRO A 201 2.60 -2.57 8.77
C PRO A 201 3.36 -3.58 9.66
N TYR A 202 2.70 -4.69 10.03
CA TYR A 202 3.26 -5.71 10.92
C TYR A 202 3.85 -6.91 10.17
N GLY A 203 3.91 -6.85 8.84
CA GLY A 203 4.63 -7.81 8.01
C GLY A 203 4.05 -9.22 8.03
N ALA A 204 2.72 -9.36 7.97
CA ALA A 204 2.10 -10.65 7.64
C ALA A 204 2.57 -11.12 6.25
N LEU A 205 2.77 -12.43 6.09
CA LEU A 205 3.07 -13.02 4.78
C LEU A 205 1.75 -13.43 4.14
N ILE A 206 1.43 -12.83 3.00
CA ILE A 206 0.18 -13.05 2.27
C ILE A 206 0.50 -13.80 0.98
N SER A 207 -0.15 -14.94 0.76
CA SER A 207 0.11 -15.81 -0.39
C SER A 207 -1.18 -16.21 -1.10
N ILE A 208 -1.11 -16.45 -2.41
CA ILE A 208 -2.19 -17.08 -3.18
C ILE A 208 -1.70 -18.41 -3.74
N ASN A 209 -2.47 -19.48 -3.50
CA ASN A 209 -2.14 -20.84 -3.92
C ASN A 209 -0.74 -21.30 -3.48
N GLY A 210 -0.30 -20.83 -2.30
CA GLY A 210 1.02 -21.15 -1.72
C GLY A 210 2.18 -20.33 -2.29
N VAL A 211 1.93 -19.35 -3.15
CA VAL A 211 2.94 -18.42 -3.67
C VAL A 211 2.73 -17.05 -3.02
N PRO A 212 3.75 -16.48 -2.34
CA PRO A 212 3.68 -15.12 -1.81
C PRO A 212 3.27 -14.12 -2.89
N ILE A 213 2.35 -13.21 -2.56
CA ILE A 213 1.97 -12.14 -3.48
C ILE A 213 3.14 -11.15 -3.56
N GLU A 214 3.82 -11.10 -4.70
CA GLU A 214 4.80 -10.06 -5.03
C GLU A 214 4.11 -8.87 -5.73
N ASP A 215 4.88 -7.88 -6.21
CA ASP A 215 4.32 -6.79 -7.01
C ASP A 215 3.63 -7.35 -8.28
N ASP A 216 2.33 -7.10 -8.39
CA ASP A 216 1.48 -7.40 -9.55
C ASP A 216 1.48 -8.88 -10.00
N MET A 217 1.03 -9.77 -9.10
CA MET A 217 0.84 -11.20 -9.41
C MET A 217 -0.20 -11.39 -10.52
N ILE A 218 0.20 -12.06 -11.61
CA ILE A 218 -0.58 -12.15 -12.85
C ILE A 218 -1.66 -13.24 -12.77
N PHE A 219 -2.89 -12.88 -13.18
CA PHE A 219 -3.98 -13.82 -13.45
C PHE A 219 -4.66 -13.50 -14.78
N ASP A 220 -4.73 -14.49 -15.66
CA ASP A 220 -5.51 -14.42 -16.91
C ASP A 220 -6.90 -15.03 -16.65
N ILE A 221 -7.93 -14.19 -16.56
CA ILE A 221 -9.29 -14.57 -16.17
C ILE A 221 -10.17 -14.64 -17.43
N PRO A 222 -10.84 -15.78 -17.70
CA PRO A 222 -11.69 -15.91 -18.88
C PRO A 222 -12.79 -14.84 -18.93
N GLY A 223 -13.21 -14.45 -20.13
CA GLY A 223 -14.32 -13.51 -20.31
C GLY A 223 -15.68 -14.18 -20.50
N THR A 224 -15.68 -15.46 -20.87
CA THR A 224 -16.90 -16.20 -21.22
C THR A 224 -17.87 -16.27 -20.04
N ILE A 225 -19.12 -15.88 -20.25
CA ILE A 225 -20.16 -15.84 -19.21
C ILE A 225 -20.33 -17.24 -18.58
N GLY A 226 -20.23 -17.31 -17.26
CA GLY A 226 -20.33 -18.55 -16.48
C GLY A 226 -18.99 -19.25 -16.24
N GLU A 227 -17.93 -18.83 -16.94
CA GLU A 227 -16.53 -19.23 -16.74
C GLU A 227 -15.64 -18.04 -16.36
N ASN A 228 -16.23 -16.86 -16.24
CA ASN A 228 -15.56 -15.58 -16.04
C ASN A 228 -15.06 -15.34 -14.60
N SER A 229 -14.76 -16.40 -13.87
CA SER A 229 -14.20 -16.32 -12.52
C SER A 229 -13.27 -17.48 -12.21
N ILE A 230 -12.15 -17.17 -11.57
CA ILE A 230 -11.18 -18.14 -11.06
C ILE A 230 -11.26 -18.14 -9.53
N GLN A 231 -11.43 -19.33 -8.95
CA GLN A 231 -11.29 -19.52 -7.50
C GLN A 231 -9.81 -19.74 -7.15
N THR A 232 -9.32 -19.02 -6.15
CA THR A 232 -7.97 -19.18 -5.60
C THR A 232 -8.02 -19.28 -4.08
N THR A 233 -6.93 -19.76 -3.46
CA THR A 233 -6.81 -19.84 -1.99
C THR A 233 -5.85 -18.77 -1.52
N LEU A 234 -6.35 -17.79 -0.77
CA LEU A 234 -5.53 -16.79 -0.07
C LEU A 234 -5.16 -17.33 1.30
N THR A 235 -3.89 -17.22 1.66
CA THR A 235 -3.38 -17.58 2.98
C THR A 235 -2.66 -16.40 3.61
N VAL A 236 -2.81 -16.25 4.92
CA VAL A 236 -2.12 -15.23 5.70
C VAL A 236 -1.38 -15.91 6.85
N ASP A 237 -0.05 -15.83 6.80
CA ASP A 237 0.83 -16.26 7.88
C ASP A 237 1.18 -15.07 8.78
N ARG A 238 1.37 -15.36 10.06
CA ARG A 238 1.71 -14.36 11.07
C ARG A 238 3.07 -13.73 10.76
N GLY A 239 3.13 -12.40 10.88
CA GLY A 239 4.38 -11.65 10.92
C GLY A 239 5.09 -11.79 12.27
N PRO A 240 6.23 -11.11 12.48
CA PRO A 240 7.09 -11.37 13.64
C PRO A 240 6.45 -11.04 15.00
N ASN A 241 5.72 -9.91 15.09
CA ASN A 241 5.40 -9.30 16.39
C ASN A 241 3.91 -9.06 16.67
N ALA A 242 3.02 -9.22 15.69
CA ALA A 242 1.60 -8.96 15.86
C ALA A 242 0.79 -10.27 15.83
N TYR A 243 -0.35 -10.24 16.51
CA TYR A 243 -1.37 -11.30 16.51
C TYR A 243 -2.67 -10.83 15.89
N ASP A 244 -2.92 -9.51 15.89
CA ASP A 244 -4.07 -8.90 15.24
C ASP A 244 -3.65 -8.13 13.99
N TYR A 245 -4.29 -8.45 12.87
CA TYR A 245 -4.12 -7.80 11.59
C TYR A 245 -5.48 -7.31 11.11
N ALA A 246 -5.79 -6.05 11.41
CA ALA A 246 -7.04 -5.43 10.99
C ALA A 246 -6.86 -4.77 9.62
N GLY A 247 -7.74 -5.14 8.69
CA GLY A 247 -7.91 -4.49 7.42
C GLY A 247 -6.80 -4.70 6.39
N LEU A 248 -6.17 -5.88 6.36
CA LEU A 248 -5.23 -6.26 5.30
C LEU A 248 -5.92 -6.16 3.95
N GLU A 249 -5.43 -5.28 3.08
CA GLU A 249 -6.13 -4.94 1.84
C GLU A 249 -5.44 -5.57 0.62
N ILE A 250 -6.24 -6.32 -0.14
CA ILE A 250 -5.89 -6.94 -1.40
C ILE A 250 -6.54 -6.14 -2.53
N HIS A 251 -5.75 -5.86 -3.55
CA HIS A 251 -6.14 -5.15 -4.76
C HIS A 251 -6.16 -6.12 -5.94
N LEU A 252 -7.23 -6.07 -6.73
CA LEU A 252 -7.30 -6.68 -8.06
C LEU A 252 -7.44 -5.56 -9.08
N GLY A 253 -6.42 -5.39 -9.93
CA GLY A 253 -6.41 -4.39 -10.99
C GLY A 253 -6.50 -5.01 -12.38
N SER A 254 -7.13 -4.29 -13.31
CA SER A 254 -7.05 -4.61 -14.73
C SER A 254 -5.62 -4.49 -15.26
N GLY A 255 -5.32 -5.23 -16.33
CA GLY A 255 -4.04 -5.19 -17.05
C GLY A 255 -3.61 -3.80 -17.54
N CYS A 256 -4.56 -2.88 -17.70
CA CYS A 256 -4.32 -1.51 -18.16
C CYS A 256 -4.03 -0.51 -17.02
N GLU A 257 -3.87 -0.96 -15.77
CA GLU A 257 -3.68 -0.05 -14.63
C GLU A 257 -2.43 -0.29 -13.81
N PRO A 258 -1.75 0.78 -13.32
CA PRO A 258 -1.90 2.19 -13.74
C PRO A 258 -1.00 2.48 -14.96
N LEU A 259 -1.59 2.76 -16.13
CA LEU A 259 -0.80 3.25 -17.27
C LEU A 259 -0.34 4.70 -17.05
N PRO A 260 0.92 5.05 -17.37
CA PRO A 260 1.38 6.44 -17.34
C PRO A 260 0.58 7.29 -18.33
N GLY A 261 0.08 8.45 -17.89
CA GLY A 261 -0.64 9.40 -18.77
C GLY A 261 -2.15 9.49 -18.55
N ILE A 262 -2.70 8.73 -17.59
CA ILE A 262 -4.13 8.79 -17.24
C ILE A 262 -4.46 10.17 -16.63
N GLY A 263 -5.30 10.93 -17.34
CA GLY A 263 -5.84 12.21 -16.88
C GLY A 263 -6.91 12.05 -15.79
N PRO A 264 -7.24 13.13 -15.06
CA PRO A 264 -8.35 13.11 -14.10
C PRO A 264 -9.68 12.84 -14.81
N GLY A 265 -10.44 11.85 -14.31
CA GLY A 265 -11.78 11.51 -14.81
C GLY A 265 -11.86 10.22 -15.63
N THR A 266 -10.73 9.55 -15.88
CA THR A 266 -10.71 8.21 -16.48
C THR A 266 -11.32 7.19 -15.52
N GLN A 267 -12.22 6.34 -16.03
CA GLN A 267 -12.76 5.23 -15.26
C GLN A 267 -11.65 4.21 -15.02
N LEU A 268 -11.48 3.84 -13.76
CA LEU A 268 -10.54 2.80 -13.37
C LEU A 268 -11.29 1.48 -13.07
N PHE A 269 -10.70 0.37 -13.48
CA PHE A 269 -11.16 -1.00 -13.32
C PHE A 269 -10.28 -1.73 -12.30
N HIS A 270 -10.57 -1.46 -11.03
CA HIS A 270 -9.98 -2.16 -9.90
C HIS A 270 -11.02 -2.49 -8.84
N ASP A 271 -10.71 -3.46 -7.98
CA ASP A 271 -11.49 -3.75 -6.78
C ASP A 271 -10.56 -4.00 -5.59
N PHE A 272 -10.98 -3.57 -4.41
CA PHE A 272 -10.26 -3.74 -3.16
C PHE A 272 -11.10 -4.57 -2.19
N LYS A 273 -10.45 -5.48 -1.46
CA LYS A 273 -11.06 -6.20 -0.35
C LYS A 273 -10.15 -6.20 0.86
N SER A 274 -10.75 -5.97 2.01
CA SER A 274 -10.08 -5.85 3.30
C SER A 274 -10.38 -7.08 4.14
N PHE A 275 -9.37 -7.64 4.78
CA PHE A 275 -9.42 -8.87 5.55
C PHE A 275 -8.90 -8.63 6.97
N ASP A 276 -9.66 -9.11 7.95
CA ASP A 276 -9.27 -9.11 9.35
C ASP A 276 -8.77 -10.50 9.75
N VAL A 277 -7.57 -10.58 10.32
CA VAL A 277 -6.95 -11.83 10.74
C VAL A 277 -6.51 -11.72 12.19
N HIS A 278 -7.04 -12.61 13.04
CA HIS A 278 -6.77 -12.64 14.47
C HIS A 278 -6.19 -13.99 14.87
N PHE A 279 -4.89 -13.97 15.17
CA PHE A 279 -4.18 -15.09 15.77
C PHE A 279 -4.40 -15.08 17.28
N VAL A 280 -4.50 -16.26 17.88
CA VAL A 280 -4.48 -16.42 19.34
C VAL A 280 -3.07 -16.08 19.82
N PRO A 281 -2.89 -15.08 20.71
CA PRO A 281 -1.60 -14.85 21.35
C PRO A 281 -1.18 -16.12 22.11
N PRO A 282 0.08 -16.56 22.02
CA PRO A 282 0.52 -17.84 22.56
C PRO A 282 0.43 -17.92 24.09
N CYS A 283 0.46 -16.77 24.77
CA CYS A 283 0.30 -16.67 26.21
C CYS A 283 -0.29 -15.33 26.62
N SER A 284 -0.96 -15.32 27.75
CA SER A 284 -1.31 -14.08 28.43
C SER A 284 -0.11 -13.16 28.69
N ASN A 285 -0.36 -11.85 28.69
CA ASN A 285 0.63 -10.83 29.02
C ASN A 285 1.16 -11.00 30.45
N ILE A 286 2.29 -10.37 30.76
CA ILE A 286 2.83 -10.31 32.12
C ILE A 286 3.72 -9.09 32.27
N ASP A 287 3.58 -8.39 33.39
CA ASP A 287 4.35 -7.20 33.73
C ASP A 287 5.10 -7.36 35.05
N ILE A 288 6.13 -6.54 35.26
CA ILE A 288 6.86 -6.41 36.52
C ILE A 288 6.38 -5.16 37.25
N LEU A 289 5.51 -5.34 38.25
CA LEU A 289 5.06 -4.24 39.13
C LEU A 289 6.18 -3.72 40.04
N THR A 290 7.10 -4.60 40.46
CA THR A 290 8.24 -4.25 41.31
C THR A 290 9.38 -5.22 40.99
N PRO A 291 10.64 -4.77 40.94
CA PRO A 291 11.10 -3.41 41.20
C PRO A 291 10.80 -2.46 40.04
N GLU A 292 10.97 -1.16 40.26
CA GLU A 292 10.96 -0.17 39.16
C GLU A 292 12.32 -0.14 38.44
N ASN A 293 12.36 0.56 37.30
CA ASN A 293 13.61 0.83 36.60
C ASN A 293 14.61 1.60 37.50
N ASN A 294 15.90 1.33 37.32
CA ASN A 294 17.02 1.74 38.18
C ASN A 294 17.07 1.09 39.57
N TRP A 295 16.61 -0.16 39.68
CA TRP A 295 16.69 -0.92 40.93
C TRP A 295 18.14 -1.15 41.38
N VAL A 296 18.36 -1.27 42.71
CA VAL A 296 19.69 -1.45 43.30
C VAL A 296 19.65 -2.51 44.40
N ILE A 297 20.52 -3.52 44.28
CA ILE A 297 20.85 -4.43 45.37
C ILE A 297 22.15 -4.02 46.05
N ASN A 298 22.12 -3.92 47.38
CA ASN A 298 23.27 -3.68 48.22
C ASN A 298 23.32 -4.68 49.39
N ASN A 299 24.34 -4.57 50.25
CA ASN A 299 24.53 -5.48 51.40
C ASN A 299 23.33 -5.55 52.37
N GLY A 300 22.47 -4.53 52.40
CA GLY A 300 21.27 -4.52 53.22
C GLY A 300 20.13 -5.38 52.67
N ASN A 301 20.20 -5.80 51.41
CA ASN A 301 19.19 -6.63 50.75
C ASN A 301 19.43 -8.14 50.94
N ASN A 302 20.52 -8.55 51.62
CA ASN A 302 20.91 -9.96 51.79
C ASN A 302 20.92 -10.74 50.46
N ASP A 303 21.50 -10.14 49.42
CA ASP A 303 21.61 -10.72 48.07
C ASP A 303 20.28 -11.16 47.44
N THR A 304 19.15 -10.58 47.85
CA THR A 304 17.81 -10.94 47.33
C THR A 304 17.08 -9.74 46.72
N LEU A 305 16.56 -9.89 45.50
CA LEU A 305 15.63 -8.95 44.88
C LEU A 305 14.19 -9.45 45.03
N GLU A 306 13.31 -8.65 45.58
CA GLU A 306 11.86 -8.91 45.50
C GLU A 306 11.37 -8.50 44.12
N ILE A 307 10.62 -9.40 43.47
CA ILE A 307 9.97 -9.15 42.18
C ILE A 307 8.47 -9.45 42.34
N ILE A 308 7.62 -8.54 41.90
CA ILE A 308 6.16 -8.73 41.86
C ILE A 308 5.73 -8.71 40.42
N LEU A 309 5.08 -9.79 39.98
CA LEU A 309 4.52 -9.94 38.64
C LEU A 309 3.01 -9.75 38.68
N ASN A 310 2.43 -9.14 37.65
CA ASN A 310 1.00 -8.93 37.48
C ASN A 310 0.62 -8.93 35.98
N ASP A 311 -0.63 -8.58 35.68
CA ASP A 311 -1.18 -8.41 34.31
C ASP A 311 -1.27 -9.70 33.47
N PHE A 312 -1.09 -10.86 34.11
CA PHE A 312 -1.42 -12.15 33.53
C PHE A 312 -2.90 -12.49 33.73
N ASP A 313 -3.48 -13.15 32.74
CA ASP A 313 -4.85 -13.64 32.74
C ASP A 313 -4.94 -14.88 33.64
N THR A 314 -5.60 -14.72 34.78
CA THR A 314 -5.82 -15.79 35.75
C THR A 314 -6.72 -16.91 35.23
N GLU A 315 -7.41 -16.71 34.11
CA GLU A 315 -8.26 -17.70 33.46
C GLU A 315 -7.56 -18.43 32.29
N ASP A 316 -6.34 -18.03 31.92
CA ASP A 316 -5.57 -18.67 30.84
C ASP A 316 -5.01 -20.03 31.30
N GLN A 317 -5.72 -21.09 30.91
CA GLN A 317 -5.36 -22.48 31.22
C GLN A 317 -4.11 -22.98 30.49
N ASN A 318 -3.54 -22.18 29.58
CA ASN A 318 -2.37 -22.59 28.83
C ASN A 318 -1.06 -22.22 29.54
N ILE A 319 -1.09 -21.32 30.54
CA ILE A 319 0.11 -20.89 31.25
C ILE A 319 0.61 -22.02 32.16
N GLU A 320 1.87 -22.41 31.97
CA GLU A 320 2.57 -23.39 32.79
C GLU A 320 3.49 -22.70 33.81
N LEU A 321 4.27 -21.71 33.38
CA LEU A 321 5.22 -20.99 34.22
C LEU A 321 5.08 -19.47 34.06
N LEU A 322 5.21 -18.75 35.17
CA LEU A 322 5.57 -17.34 35.16
C LEU A 322 7.05 -17.23 35.53
N LYS A 323 7.85 -16.59 34.68
CA LYS A 323 9.29 -16.51 34.87
C LYS A 323 9.85 -15.11 34.72
N VAL A 324 10.97 -14.90 35.40
CA VAL A 324 11.81 -13.73 35.29
C VAL A 324 13.16 -14.18 34.76
N GLU A 325 13.66 -13.46 33.77
CA GLU A 325 14.98 -13.68 33.20
C GLU A 325 15.84 -12.42 33.39
N TYR A 326 17.15 -12.61 33.44
CA TYR A 326 18.11 -11.51 33.52
C TYR A 326 19.20 -11.64 32.45
N ALA A 327 19.78 -10.50 32.08
CA ALA A 327 20.96 -10.42 31.24
C ALA A 327 21.84 -9.25 31.71
N GLU A 328 23.13 -9.27 31.38
CA GLU A 328 23.95 -8.05 31.45
C GLU A 328 23.41 -7.02 30.45
N ILE A 329 23.51 -5.72 30.74
CA ILE A 329 22.87 -4.66 29.92
C ILE A 329 23.17 -4.81 28.42
N GLU A 330 24.43 -5.07 28.08
CA GLU A 330 24.94 -5.17 26.69
C GLU A 330 24.84 -6.59 26.10
N SER A 331 24.37 -7.57 26.88
CA SER A 331 24.22 -8.96 26.42
C SER A 331 22.80 -9.22 25.91
N ASN A 332 22.67 -10.11 24.93
CA ASN A 332 21.38 -10.67 24.50
C ASN A 332 21.20 -12.12 25.00
N ASP A 333 22.14 -12.61 25.81
CA ASP A 333 22.06 -13.92 26.46
C ASP A 333 21.27 -13.78 27.75
N TRP A 334 20.05 -14.30 27.74
CA TRP A 334 19.13 -14.30 28.88
C TRP A 334 19.28 -15.56 29.71
N PHE A 335 19.31 -15.39 31.03
CA PHE A 335 19.44 -16.46 32.02
C PHE A 335 18.24 -16.45 32.98
N PRO A 336 17.81 -17.62 33.50
CA PRO A 336 16.71 -17.68 34.45
C PRO A 336 17.09 -16.98 35.76
N ALA A 337 16.23 -16.08 36.23
CA ALA A 337 16.35 -15.42 37.53
C ALA A 337 15.54 -16.17 38.59
N THR A 338 14.24 -16.34 38.33
CA THR A 338 13.28 -17.03 39.20
C THR A 338 12.03 -17.39 38.40
N GLU A 339 11.30 -18.41 38.82
CA GLU A 339 10.09 -18.91 38.15
C GLU A 339 9.11 -19.50 39.16
N ILE A 340 7.85 -19.60 38.76
CA ILE A 340 6.79 -20.27 39.52
C ILE A 340 5.82 -20.99 38.58
N GLU A 341 5.40 -22.19 38.99
CA GLU A 341 4.29 -22.91 38.34
C GLU A 341 2.99 -22.12 38.49
N PHE A 342 2.29 -21.90 37.38
CA PHE A 342 1.07 -21.10 37.36
C PHE A 342 -0.03 -21.69 38.26
N ASP A 343 -0.11 -23.02 38.37
CA ASP A 343 -1.00 -23.74 39.29
C ASP A 343 -0.80 -23.36 40.77
N SER A 344 0.35 -22.78 41.13
CA SER A 344 0.65 -22.29 42.49
C SER A 344 0.23 -20.84 42.71
N VAL A 345 -0.20 -20.13 41.67
CA VAL A 345 -0.64 -18.72 41.72
C VAL A 345 -2.12 -18.68 42.09
N SER A 346 -2.48 -17.83 43.06
CA SER A 346 -3.84 -17.76 43.62
C SER A 346 -4.48 -16.37 43.54
N GLY A 347 -3.87 -15.45 42.80
CA GLY A 347 -4.34 -14.08 42.61
C GLY A 347 -3.82 -13.48 41.30
N ASP A 348 -4.18 -12.22 41.07
CA ASP A 348 -3.82 -11.39 39.91
C ASP A 348 -2.38 -10.84 39.99
N TRP A 349 -1.63 -11.21 41.02
CA TRP A 349 -0.21 -10.93 41.18
C TRP A 349 0.50 -12.06 41.94
N VAL A 350 1.80 -12.18 41.71
CA VAL A 350 2.67 -13.11 42.45
C VAL A 350 3.96 -12.43 42.87
N ARG A 351 4.44 -12.77 44.08
CA ARG A 351 5.72 -12.30 44.61
C ARG A 351 6.76 -13.41 44.50
N LEU A 352 7.84 -13.10 43.80
CA LEU A 352 9.02 -13.95 43.64
C LEU A 352 10.24 -13.28 44.28
N TYR A 353 11.27 -14.08 44.54
CA TYR A 353 12.53 -13.61 45.08
C TYR A 353 13.67 -14.14 44.22
N TRP A 354 14.47 -13.22 43.68
CA TRP A 354 15.66 -13.55 42.91
C TRP A 354 16.91 -13.46 43.79
N ASP A 355 17.56 -14.59 43.99
CA ASP A 355 18.86 -14.69 44.66
C ASP A 355 19.97 -14.27 43.69
N VAL A 356 20.60 -13.13 43.96
CA VAL A 356 21.71 -12.61 43.16
C VAL A 356 23.08 -12.96 43.74
N SER A 357 23.16 -13.78 44.80
CA SER A 357 24.40 -14.06 45.53
C SER A 357 25.55 -14.52 44.62
N SER A 358 25.22 -15.26 43.56
CA SER A 358 26.15 -15.80 42.56
C SER A 358 26.61 -14.79 41.49
N LEU A 359 25.94 -13.64 41.36
CA LEU A 359 26.26 -12.62 40.37
C LEU A 359 27.42 -11.73 40.82
N ALA A 360 28.18 -11.21 39.86
CA ALA A 360 29.14 -10.15 40.14
C ALA A 360 28.43 -8.83 40.45
N ASP A 361 29.14 -7.90 41.10
CA ASP A 361 28.71 -6.50 41.12
C ASP A 361 28.74 -5.95 39.68
N GLY A 362 27.63 -5.38 39.22
CA GLY A 362 27.43 -5.09 37.80
C GLY A 362 26.06 -4.47 37.52
N SER A 363 25.83 -4.15 36.24
CA SER A 363 24.54 -3.63 35.78
C SER A 363 23.83 -4.69 34.95
N TYR A 364 22.56 -4.92 35.24
CA TYR A 364 21.75 -5.99 34.69
C TYR A 364 20.42 -5.45 34.20
N LYS A 365 19.81 -6.14 33.24
CA LYS A 365 18.42 -5.95 32.83
C LYS A 365 17.62 -7.20 33.17
N ILE A 366 16.36 -7.02 33.53
CA ILE A 366 15.41 -8.10 33.80
C ILE A 366 14.16 -7.95 32.92
N ARG A 367 13.49 -9.08 32.64
CA ARG A 367 12.20 -9.15 31.96
C ARG A 367 11.34 -10.26 32.57
N ALA A 368 10.02 -10.12 32.47
CA ALA A 368 9.07 -11.17 32.81
C ALA A 368 8.51 -11.81 31.54
N ARG A 369 8.22 -13.12 31.60
CA ARG A 369 7.56 -13.88 30.54
C ARG A 369 6.64 -14.94 31.14
N SER A 370 5.48 -15.16 30.54
CA SER A 370 4.70 -16.38 30.76
C SER A 370 5.11 -17.42 29.72
N GLU A 371 5.14 -18.69 30.13
CA GLU A 371 5.45 -19.85 29.29
C GLU A 371 4.23 -20.74 29.25
N CYS A 372 3.79 -21.12 28.06
CA CYS A 372 2.57 -21.90 27.87
C CYS A 372 2.85 -23.31 27.34
N THR A 373 1.96 -24.24 27.70
CA THR A 373 2.05 -25.67 27.37
C THR A 373 1.98 -25.93 25.85
N LEU A 374 1.38 -25.01 25.09
CA LEU A 374 1.31 -25.07 23.63
C LEU A 374 2.55 -24.39 23.02
N MET A 375 3.36 -25.17 22.31
CA MET A 375 4.44 -24.74 21.41
C MET A 375 5.74 -24.19 22.04
N ASN A 376 5.94 -24.24 23.37
CA ASN A 376 7.10 -23.61 24.05
C ASN A 376 7.25 -22.12 23.69
N GLU A 377 6.12 -21.44 23.46
CA GLU A 377 6.09 -20.02 23.13
C GLU A 377 5.92 -19.18 24.41
N TYR A 378 6.31 -17.91 24.31
CA TYR A 378 6.34 -16.96 25.41
C TYR A 378 5.40 -15.79 25.13
N SER A 379 4.90 -15.14 26.19
CA SER A 379 4.30 -13.81 26.06
C SER A 379 5.23 -12.84 25.32
N ALA A 380 4.64 -11.83 24.66
CA ALA A 380 5.40 -10.76 24.04
C ALA A 380 6.29 -10.05 25.09
N ASP A 381 7.46 -9.55 24.67
CA ASP A 381 8.34 -8.75 25.54
C ASP A 381 7.71 -7.36 25.76
N LEU A 382 7.15 -7.12 26.94
CA LEU A 382 6.40 -5.88 27.22
C LEU A 382 7.28 -4.80 27.88
N GLU A 383 8.24 -5.15 28.73
CA GLU A 383 9.10 -4.14 29.38
C GLU A 383 10.49 -4.66 29.82
N LEU A 384 11.52 -3.83 29.68
CA LEU A 384 12.89 -4.09 30.14
C LEU A 384 13.25 -3.18 31.31
N LEU A 385 13.51 -3.75 32.49
CA LEU A 385 13.91 -3.00 33.68
C LEU A 385 15.40 -3.12 33.93
N ILE A 386 16.09 -1.99 34.06
CA ILE A 386 17.54 -1.93 34.23
C ILE A 386 17.86 -1.63 35.70
N GLY A 387 18.88 -2.29 36.25
CA GLY A 387 19.34 -1.99 37.60
C GLY A 387 20.75 -2.52 37.87
N LYS A 388 21.15 -2.53 39.14
CA LYS A 388 22.54 -2.82 39.54
C LYS A 388 22.63 -3.65 40.80
N VAL A 389 23.58 -4.59 40.79
CA VAL A 389 24.07 -5.27 41.98
C VAL A 389 25.34 -4.55 42.43
N HIS A 390 25.35 -4.04 43.66
CA HIS A 390 26.41 -3.17 44.17
C HIS A 390 26.64 -3.37 45.67
N ARG A 391 27.43 -4.39 46.00
CA ARG A 391 27.75 -4.82 47.36
C ARG A 391 28.97 -4.10 47.95
N PHE A 392 29.84 -3.51 47.14
CA PHE A 392 31.12 -2.95 47.63
C PHE A 392 31.10 -1.51 48.20
N TRP A 393 30.00 -0.75 48.13
CA TRP A 393 30.04 0.68 48.50
C TRP A 393 29.93 1.02 50.00
N VAL A 394 29.49 0.07 50.83
CA VAL A 394 29.34 0.33 52.27
C VAL A 394 30.70 0.34 53.00
N ILE A 395 31.71 -0.33 52.44
CA ILE A 395 33.03 -0.45 53.07
C ILE A 395 33.83 0.86 52.91
N LEU A 396 33.76 1.53 51.75
CA LEU A 396 34.55 2.74 51.51
C LEU A 396 34.03 3.95 52.30
N SER A 397 32.71 4.07 52.45
CA SER A 397 32.08 5.13 53.26
C SER A 397 32.38 4.97 54.75
N HIS A 398 32.35 3.74 55.28
CA HIS A 398 32.77 3.45 56.67
C HIS A 398 34.29 3.58 56.87
N LEU A 399 35.12 3.17 55.91
CA LEU A 399 36.57 3.37 56.00
C LEU A 399 36.93 4.86 55.97
N MET A 400 36.28 5.67 55.12
CA MET A 400 36.50 7.11 55.06
C MET A 400 36.05 7.81 56.34
N ALA A 401 34.88 7.47 56.89
CA ALA A 401 34.41 8.01 58.17
C ALA A 401 35.34 7.60 59.34
N CYS A 402 35.89 6.38 59.32
CA CYS A 402 36.85 5.91 60.32
C CYS A 402 38.23 6.58 60.17
N LEU A 403 38.68 6.84 58.94
CA LEU A 403 39.91 7.60 58.66
C LEU A 403 39.78 9.07 59.12
N GLU A 404 38.64 9.72 58.84
CA GLU A 404 38.38 11.09 59.30
C GLU A 404 38.35 11.20 60.84
N SER A 405 37.74 10.22 61.51
CA SER A 405 37.72 10.14 62.97
C SER A 405 39.13 9.95 63.56
N ARG A 406 39.94 9.07 62.97
CA ARG A 406 41.34 8.87 63.38
C ARG A 406 42.24 10.07 63.06
N MET A 407 42.03 10.78 61.96
CA MET A 407 42.77 12.01 61.67
C MET A 407 42.43 13.13 62.66
N LYS A 408 41.17 13.29 63.05
CA LYS A 408 40.75 14.26 64.08
C LYS A 408 41.34 13.95 65.46
N SER A 409 41.52 12.68 65.84
CA SER A 409 42.14 12.32 67.13
C SER A 409 43.65 12.56 67.14
N VAL A 410 44.36 12.32 66.03
CA VAL A 410 45.80 12.57 65.90
C VAL A 410 46.12 14.08 65.91
N PHE A 411 45.27 14.92 65.32
CA PHE A 411 45.42 16.38 65.39
C PHE A 411 45.21 16.94 66.81
N ASN A 412 44.29 16.37 67.60
CA ASN A 412 44.11 16.75 69.01
C ASN A 412 45.29 16.34 69.90
N LEU A 413 45.94 15.20 69.63
CA LEU A 413 47.13 14.76 70.36
C LEU A 413 48.37 15.62 70.09
N LYS A 414 48.52 16.18 68.88
CA LYS A 414 49.61 17.14 68.59
C LYS A 414 49.46 18.48 69.30
N ASN A 415 48.23 18.92 69.61
CA ASN A 415 47.98 20.16 70.36
C ASN A 415 48.15 20.02 71.89
N ILE A 416 48.21 18.80 72.41
CA ILE A 416 48.39 18.54 73.86
C ILE A 416 49.89 18.41 74.22
N LEU A 417 50.78 18.13 73.26
CA LEU A 417 52.22 17.98 73.51
C LEU A 417 53.04 19.28 73.39
N THR A 418 52.43 20.43 73.07
CA THR A 418 53.10 21.74 72.99
C THR A 418 52.90 22.64 74.21
N VAL A 419 52.29 22.14 75.30
CA VAL A 419 52.12 22.87 76.56
C VAL A 419 52.65 22.02 77.72
N THR A 420 53.96 21.78 77.76
CA THR A 420 54.77 21.57 78.99
C THR A 420 56.22 21.27 78.61
N SER A 421 57.03 22.31 78.37
CA SER A 421 58.31 22.61 79.06
C SER A 421 59.05 23.73 78.35
#